data_AF-A0A1M3QCV0-F1
#
_entry.id   AF-A0A1M3QCV0-F1
#
_cell.length_a   1.000
_cell.length_b   1.000
_cell.length_c   1.000
_cell.angle_alpha   90.00
_cell.angle_beta   90.00
_cell.angle_gamma   90.00
#
_symmetry.space_group_name_H-M   'P 1'
#
loop_
_entity.id
_entity.type
_entity.pdbx_description
1 polymer ?
#
loop_
_entity_poly.entity_id
_entity_poly.type
_entity_poly.pdbx_seq_one_letter_code
_entity_poly.pdbx_strand_id
1 'polypeptide(L)'
;MIGAPLDTITLLHHAEHIANIPEKRIRRYEVPFAAAAGSGWRMAEEYSTGNPVLSSLEEGYFATIVEEFLGTGRGVCGVIGGADSILVDAGSITALAVNWLESRFSAT
;
A
#
# COMPACT_ATOMS: atom_id res chain seq x y z
N MET A 1 3.27 -12.38 -5.16
CA MET A 1 1.84 -12.64 -4.89
C MET A 1 1.48 -13.98 -5.49
N ILE A 2 1.04 -14.94 -4.68
CA ILE A 2 0.72 -16.30 -5.14
C ILE A 2 -0.80 -16.49 -5.03
N GLY A 3 -1.54 -16.33 -6.12
CA GLY A 3 -3.01 -16.44 -6.15
C GLY A 3 -3.77 -15.36 -5.39
N ALA A 4 -3.07 -14.40 -4.79
CA ALA A 4 -3.68 -13.32 -4.03
C ALA A 4 -4.14 -12.20 -4.97
N PRO A 5 -5.30 -11.55 -4.70
CA PRO A 5 -5.75 -10.36 -5.43
C PRO A 5 -4.66 -9.27 -5.45
N LEU A 6 -4.55 -8.55 -6.57
CA LEU A 6 -3.45 -7.61 -6.80
C LEU A 6 -3.47 -6.40 -5.86
N ASP A 7 -4.63 -6.07 -5.29
CA ASP A 7 -4.81 -5.02 -4.30
C ASP A 7 -4.29 -5.40 -2.89
N THR A 8 -3.85 -6.64 -2.67
CA THR A 8 -3.40 -7.11 -1.34
C THR A 8 -1.89 -6.93 -1.09
N ILE A 9 -1.18 -6.16 -1.93
CA ILE A 9 0.25 -5.90 -1.76
C ILE A 9 0.51 -4.85 -0.68
N THR A 10 0.64 -5.29 0.58
CA THR A 10 0.81 -4.40 1.76
C THR A 10 1.95 -3.38 1.63
N LEU A 11 3.00 -3.70 0.86
CA LEU A 11 4.11 -2.78 0.58
C LEU A 11 3.65 -1.44 -0.02
N LEU A 12 2.53 -1.39 -0.75
CA LEU A 12 2.04 -0.13 -1.33
C LEU A 12 1.57 0.88 -0.28
N HIS A 13 1.24 0.45 0.95
CA HIS A 13 1.04 1.40 2.05
C HIS A 13 2.32 2.14 2.44
N HIS A 14 3.51 1.56 2.19
CA HIS A 14 4.76 2.30 2.34
C HIS A 14 4.89 3.41 1.28
N ALA A 15 4.47 3.14 0.04
CA ALA A 15 4.43 4.17 -1.00
C ALA A 15 3.45 5.30 -0.62
N GLU A 16 2.24 4.96 -0.13
CA GLU A 16 1.30 5.95 0.42
C GLU A 16 1.94 6.78 1.54
N HIS A 17 2.72 6.16 2.43
CA HIS A 17 3.38 6.86 3.54
C HIS A 17 4.39 7.89 3.06
N ILE A 18 5.26 7.54 2.11
CA ILE A 18 6.37 8.41 1.67
C ILE A 18 6.00 9.39 0.55
N ALA A 19 4.92 9.14 -0.21
CA ALA A 19 4.51 10.02 -1.31
C ALA A 19 4.21 11.45 -0.83
N ASN A 20 4.73 12.47 -1.51
CA ASN A 20 4.52 13.86 -1.15
C ASN A 20 3.19 14.41 -1.72
N ILE A 21 2.07 13.94 -1.16
CA ILE A 21 0.71 14.37 -1.52
C ILE A 21 0.01 14.99 -0.30
N PRO A 22 -0.82 16.03 -0.48
CA PRO A 22 -1.52 16.70 0.60
C PRO A 22 -2.69 15.86 1.14
N GLU A 23 -3.22 16.25 2.30
CA GLU A 23 -4.50 15.76 2.84
C GLU A 23 -4.63 14.24 3.04
N LYS A 24 -3.49 13.56 3.29
CA LYS A 24 -3.49 12.15 3.67
C LYS A 24 -4.35 11.90 4.91
N ARG A 25 -5.25 10.93 4.83
CA ARG A 25 -6.10 10.49 5.93
C ARG A 25 -5.25 9.95 7.07
N ILE A 26 -5.42 10.51 8.27
CA ILE A 26 -4.76 10.05 9.49
C ILE A 26 -5.74 9.24 10.33
N ARG A 27 -5.29 8.09 10.85
CA ARG A 27 -6.01 7.26 11.81
C ARG A 27 -5.33 7.38 13.18
N ARG A 28 -6.13 7.58 14.22
CA ARG A 28 -5.70 7.61 15.64
C ARG A 28 -6.51 6.61 16.44
N TYR A 29 -5.85 5.76 17.21
CA TYR A 29 -6.49 4.69 18.00
C TYR A 29 -5.59 4.24 19.15
N GLU A 30 -6.19 3.72 20.22
CA GLU A 30 -5.44 3.15 21.33
C GLU A 30 -5.12 1.67 21.08
N VAL A 31 -3.88 1.29 21.37
CA VAL A 31 -3.39 -0.10 21.29
C VAL A 31 -2.98 -0.56 22.68
N PRO A 32 -3.51 -1.70 23.17
CA PRO A 32 -3.06 -2.30 24.41
C PRO A 32 -1.79 -3.12 24.15
N PHE A 33 -0.67 -2.71 24.74
CA PHE A 33 0.57 -3.45 24.71
C PHE A 33 0.75 -4.27 26.00
N ALA A 34 1.26 -5.48 25.88
CA ALA A 34 1.67 -6.25 27.06
C ALA A 34 2.84 -5.54 27.77
N ALA A 35 2.71 -5.29 29.07
CA ALA A 35 3.77 -4.75 29.91
C ALA A 35 3.88 -5.54 31.23
N ALA A 36 4.99 -5.36 31.94
CA ALA A 36 5.28 -6.12 33.17
C ALA A 36 4.19 -5.97 34.26
N ALA A 37 3.51 -4.83 34.31
CA ALA A 37 2.44 -4.54 35.28
C ALA A 37 1.02 -4.84 34.74
N GLY A 38 0.89 -5.46 33.56
CA GLY A 38 -0.37 -5.65 32.84
C GLY A 38 -0.45 -4.86 31.54
N SER A 39 -1.62 -4.81 30.90
CA SER A 39 -1.79 -4.13 29.61
C SER A 39 -1.61 -2.61 29.74
N GLY A 40 -0.63 -2.06 29.02
CA GLY A 40 -0.41 -0.63 28.88
C GLY A 40 -0.99 -0.10 27.58
N TRP A 41 -2.01 0.75 27.66
CA TRP A 41 -2.62 1.40 26.49
C TRP A 41 -1.74 2.54 25.98
N ARG A 42 -1.60 2.65 24.65
CA ARG A 42 -0.86 3.73 23.98
C ARG A 42 -1.66 4.22 22.78
N MET A 43 -1.72 5.55 22.61
CA MET A 43 -2.24 6.15 21.39
C MET A 43 -1.25 5.91 20.25
N ALA A 44 -1.73 5.33 19.16
CA ALA A 44 -1.03 5.20 17.90
C ALA A 44 -1.62 6.18 16.87
N GLU A 45 -0.74 6.72 16.03
CA GLU A 45 -1.11 7.59 14.91
C GLU A 45 -0.40 7.07 13.65
N GLU A 46 -1.17 6.89 12.57
CA GLU A 46 -0.68 6.36 11.29
C GLU A 46 -1.50 6.97 10.13
N TYR A 47 -0.97 6.90 8.90
CA TYR A 47 -1.83 7.10 7.73
C TYR A 47 -2.82 5.93 7.61
N SER A 48 -4.03 6.21 7.15
CA SER A 48 -5.06 5.19 7.01
C SER A 48 -4.64 4.14 5.98
N THR A 49 -4.55 2.88 6.42
CA THR A 49 -4.28 1.72 5.56
C THR A 49 -5.52 0.82 5.40
N GLY A 50 -6.52 0.98 6.26
CA GLY A 50 -7.81 0.28 6.15
C GLY A 50 -8.82 0.94 5.20
N ASN A 51 -8.51 2.15 4.73
CA ASN A 51 -9.22 2.85 3.67
C ASN A 51 -8.19 3.52 2.76
N PRO A 52 -8.54 3.94 1.54
CA PRO A 52 -7.62 4.70 0.69
C PRO A 52 -7.06 5.94 1.42
N VAL A 53 -5.76 6.21 1.21
CA VAL A 53 -5.05 7.30 1.90
C VAL A 53 -5.62 8.69 1.57
N LEU A 54 -6.26 8.86 0.40
CA LEU A 54 -7.04 10.04 0.02
C LEU A 54 -8.50 9.67 -0.17
N SER A 55 -9.43 10.58 0.16
CA SER A 55 -10.87 10.39 -0.08
C SER A 55 -11.25 10.31 -1.55
N SER A 56 -10.42 10.83 -2.46
CA SER A 56 -10.62 10.79 -3.90
C SER A 56 -10.18 9.48 -4.56
N LEU A 57 -9.47 8.61 -3.84
CA LEU A 57 -9.02 7.31 -4.34
C LEU A 57 -10.13 6.27 -4.16
N GLU A 58 -10.27 5.40 -5.16
CA GLU A 58 -11.19 4.27 -5.14
C GLU A 58 -10.67 3.15 -4.22
N GLU A 59 -11.58 2.33 -3.68
CA GLU A 59 -11.19 1.09 -3.01
C GLU A 59 -10.50 0.13 -4.00
N GLY A 60 -9.46 -0.56 -3.55
CA GLY A 60 -8.74 -1.51 -4.40
C GLY A 60 -7.80 -0.90 -5.46
N TYR A 61 -7.60 0.42 -5.48
CA TYR A 61 -6.75 1.11 -6.48
C TYR A 61 -5.28 0.58 -6.55
N PHE A 62 -4.83 -0.14 -5.53
CA PHE A 62 -3.58 -0.88 -5.55
C PHE A 62 -3.50 -1.87 -6.72
N ALA A 63 -4.61 -2.52 -7.10
CA ALA A 63 -4.65 -3.39 -8.27
C ALA A 63 -4.26 -2.62 -9.54
N THR A 64 -4.79 -1.41 -9.73
CA THR A 64 -4.44 -0.53 -10.87
C THR A 64 -2.94 -0.21 -10.90
N ILE A 65 -2.33 0.11 -9.76
CA ILE A 65 -0.89 0.37 -9.67
C ILE A 65 -0.09 -0.88 -10.05
N VAL A 66 -0.49 -2.05 -9.57
CA VAL A 66 0.19 -3.32 -9.87
C VAL A 66 0.03 -3.67 -11.36
N GLU A 67 -1.16 -3.52 -11.93
CA GLU A 67 -1.42 -3.74 -13.36
C GLU A 67 -0.59 -2.80 -14.24
N GLU A 68 -0.53 -1.51 -13.92
CA GLU A 68 0.34 -0.54 -14.59
C GLU A 68 1.82 -0.95 -14.47
N PHE A 69 2.26 -1.40 -13.29
CA PHE A 69 3.63 -1.90 -13.08
C PHE A 69 3.93 -3.11 -13.96
N LEU A 70 3.05 -4.11 -14.01
CA LEU A 70 3.20 -5.28 -14.86
C LEU A 70 3.20 -4.91 -16.35
N GLY A 71 2.38 -3.93 -16.74
CA GLY A 71 2.36 -3.36 -18.09
C GLY A 71 3.68 -2.73 -18.55
N THR A 72 4.56 -2.34 -17.61
CA THR A 72 5.92 -1.88 -17.94
C THR A 72 6.90 -3.00 -18.32
N GLY A 73 6.51 -4.27 -18.11
CA GLY A 73 7.38 -5.44 -18.33
C GLY A 73 8.42 -5.68 -17.22
N ARG A 74 8.38 -4.94 -16.10
CA ARG A 74 9.34 -5.06 -14.99
C ARG A 74 9.00 -6.14 -13.96
N GLY A 75 7.85 -6.78 -14.08
CA GLY A 75 7.43 -7.91 -13.24
C GLY A 75 7.35 -9.22 -14.04
N VAL A 76 7.24 -10.33 -13.32
CA VAL A 76 7.06 -11.65 -13.92
C VAL A 76 5.69 -12.19 -13.54
N CYS A 77 4.92 -12.62 -14.54
CA CYS A 77 3.67 -13.34 -14.37
C CYS A 77 3.88 -14.82 -14.67
N GLY A 78 3.20 -15.70 -13.93
CA GLY A 78 3.24 -17.13 -14.16
C GLY A 78 2.28 -17.90 -13.25
N VAL A 79 2.31 -19.22 -13.33
CA VAL A 79 1.48 -20.09 -12.50
C VAL A 79 2.36 -20.81 -11.47
N ILE A 80 1.97 -20.76 -10.19
CA ILE A 80 2.59 -21.55 -9.11
C ILE A 80 1.54 -22.54 -8.61
N GLY A 81 1.78 -23.84 -8.84
CA GLY A 81 0.77 -24.87 -8.64
C GLY A 81 -0.39 -24.66 -9.62
N GLY A 82 -1.56 -24.28 -9.12
CA GLY A 82 -2.73 -23.90 -9.91
C GLY A 82 -3.13 -22.43 -9.79
N ALA A 83 -2.27 -21.58 -9.20
CA ALA A 83 -2.60 -20.19 -8.90
C ALA A 83 -1.84 -19.21 -9.80
N ASP A 84 -2.59 -18.28 -10.40
CA ASP A 84 -2.00 -17.13 -11.10
C ASP A 84 -1.20 -16.29 -10.11
N SER A 85 0.05 -16.03 -10.48
CA SER A 85 1.06 -15.49 -9.56
C SER A 85 1.91 -14.43 -10.24
N ILE A 86 2.33 -13.45 -9.45
CA ILE A 86 3.29 -12.43 -9.88
C ILE A 86 4.48 -12.33 -8.94
N LEU A 87 5.64 -12.04 -9.51
CA LEU A 87 6.85 -11.65 -8.80
C LEU A 87 7.25 -10.25 -9.25
N VAL A 88 7.42 -9.34 -8.28
CA VAL A 88 7.77 -7.95 -8.51
C VAL A 88 8.97 -7.58 -7.64
N ASP A 89 9.86 -6.73 -8.14
CA ASP A 89 10.92 -6.13 -7.34
C ASP A 89 10.33 -5.05 -6.42
N ALA A 90 10.65 -5.13 -5.13
CA ALA A 90 10.06 -4.27 -4.09
C ALA A 90 10.42 -2.79 -4.30
N GLY A 91 11.69 -2.48 -4.55
CA GLY A 91 12.12 -1.09 -4.76
C GLY A 91 11.50 -0.48 -6.01
N SER A 92 11.45 -1.26 -7.09
CA SER A 92 10.89 -0.87 -8.38
C SER A 92 9.40 -0.53 -8.30
N ILE A 93 8.59 -1.38 -7.64
CA ILE A 93 7.15 -1.16 -7.55
C ILE A 93 6.82 -0.02 -6.58
N THR A 94 7.55 0.11 -5.47
CA THR A 94 7.39 1.26 -4.56
C THR A 94 7.69 2.57 -5.28
N ALA A 95 8.80 2.65 -6.04
CA ALA A 95 9.14 3.85 -6.80
C ALA A 95 8.07 4.22 -7.84
N LEU A 96 7.52 3.22 -8.54
CA LEU A 96 6.41 3.46 -9.48
C LEU A 96 5.16 3.96 -8.75
N ALA A 97 4.80 3.34 -7.62
CA ALA A 97 3.61 3.71 -6.86
C ALA A 97 3.69 5.12 -6.27
N VAL A 98 4.86 5.52 -5.74
CA VAL A 98 5.10 6.90 -5.28
C VAL A 98 4.90 7.88 -6.43
N ASN A 99 5.56 7.64 -7.57
CA ASN A 99 5.41 8.49 -8.74
C ASN A 99 3.96 8.54 -9.23
N TRP A 100 3.24 7.41 -9.19
CA TRP A 100 1.85 7.30 -9.60
C TRP A 100 0.94 8.21 -8.76
N LEU A 101 1.14 8.22 -7.44
CA LEU A 101 0.42 9.07 -6.50
C LEU A 101 0.80 10.54 -6.69
N GLU A 102 2.09 10.85 -6.69
CA GLU A 102 2.59 12.22 -6.78
C GLU A 102 2.25 12.88 -8.12
N SER A 103 2.25 12.14 -9.23
CA SER A 103 1.91 12.70 -10.54
C SER A 103 0.42 13.04 -10.68
N ARG A 104 -0.43 12.50 -9.80
CA ARG A 104 -1.89 12.66 -9.85
C ARG A 104 -2.43 13.59 -8.77
N PHE A 105 -1.74 13.67 -7.63
CA PHE A 105 -2.27 14.32 -6.43
C PHE A 105 -1.30 15.29 -5.75
N SER A 106 -0.10 15.53 -6.28
CA SER A 106 0.77 16.59 -5.73
C SER A 106 0.09 17.96 -5.82
N ALA A 107 0.34 18.82 -4.83
CA ALA A 107 -0.07 20.22 -4.91
C ALA A 107 0.75 20.95 -5.99
N THR A 108 0.07 21.70 -6.85
CA THR A 108 0.69 22.65 -7.79
C THR A 108 1.34 23.82 -7.06
#